data_AF-A0A7W5TQ19-F1
#
_entry.id   AF-A0A7W5TQ19-F1
#
_cell.length_a   1.000
_cell.length_b   1.000
_cell.length_c   1.000
_cell.angle_alpha   90.00
_cell.angle_beta   90.00
_cell.angle_gamma   90.00
#
_symmetry.space_group_name_H-M   'P 1'
#
loop_
_entity.id
_entity.type
_entity.pdbx_description
1 polymer ?
#
loop_
_entity_poly.entity_id
_entity_poly.type
_entity_poly.pdbx_seq_one_letter_code
_entity_poly.pdbx_strand_id
1 'polypeptide(L)'
;MVPLGATWRVGTGHSIVDNATSGGFYVGIDIDSGKLLGGARNNRREKYERHPFTGFEFTGYTLPGFDSVLAVSKEAHRMVGNPPSVAWDIAMTPEGPLVVEGNTNWLVSLHTTVDKSFGKRALNAFYLSSGLPKGNGWEAMKLRPDRFDLTDATLELQARGLGAEFEKWVTRLARDKGIACKLVWLPNDTLRLHLGGMQWILEHVIYSIFNGPKARRIDRLDVVDAQIHAYSTQHTVFSGAPLTST
;
A
#
# COMPACT_ATOMS: atom_id res chain seq x y z
N MET A 1 -5.02 12.03 11.21
CA MET A 1 -5.02 10.58 10.96
C MET A 1 -5.84 10.30 9.72
N VAL A 2 -5.31 9.50 8.80
CA VAL A 2 -5.86 9.33 7.45
C VAL A 2 -6.16 7.84 7.22
N PRO A 3 -7.39 7.45 6.84
CA PRO A 3 -7.68 6.08 6.41
C PRO A 3 -6.90 5.75 5.13
N LEU A 4 -6.23 4.59 5.10
CA LEU A 4 -5.45 4.16 3.93
C LEU A 4 -6.31 3.36 2.94
N GLY A 5 -7.19 2.51 3.45
CA GLY A 5 -8.13 1.69 2.69
C GLY A 5 -9.12 1.03 3.63
N ALA A 6 -10.17 0.45 3.04
CA ALA A 6 -11.16 -0.32 3.76
C ALA A 6 -11.65 -1.49 2.90
N THR A 7 -11.94 -2.62 3.54
CA THR A 7 -12.53 -3.77 2.87
C THR A 7 -13.68 -4.32 3.70
N TRP A 8 -14.79 -4.65 3.04
CA TRP A 8 -15.86 -5.39 3.67
C TRP A 8 -15.55 -6.89 3.60
N ARG A 9 -15.52 -7.54 4.76
CA ARG A 9 -15.34 -8.99 4.88
C ARG A 9 -16.70 -9.64 5.03
N VAL A 10 -16.98 -10.66 4.23
CA VAL A 10 -18.29 -11.33 4.21
C VAL A 10 -18.13 -12.84 4.12
N GLY A 11 -19.03 -13.58 4.78
CA GLY A 11 -19.18 -15.01 4.55
C GLY A 11 -19.65 -15.31 3.12
N THR A 12 -19.76 -16.59 2.78
CA THR A 12 -20.16 -17.06 1.43
C THR A 12 -21.39 -17.97 1.44
N GLY A 13 -22.01 -18.17 2.60
CA GLY A 13 -23.07 -19.17 2.84
C GLY A 13 -22.53 -20.58 3.07
N HIS A 14 -21.41 -20.96 2.43
CA HIS A 14 -20.68 -22.19 2.73
C HIS A 14 -19.74 -22.04 3.93
N SER A 15 -19.37 -20.81 4.24
CA SER A 15 -18.59 -20.44 5.41
C SER A 15 -19.31 -19.30 6.12
N ILE A 16 -19.55 -19.48 7.41
CA ILE A 16 -20.09 -18.43 8.30
C ILE A 16 -19.00 -17.48 8.80
N VAL A 17 -17.72 -17.78 8.50
CA VAL A 17 -16.60 -16.89 8.79
C VAL A 17 -16.32 -15.99 7.59
N ASP A 18 -15.99 -14.75 7.89
CA ASP A 18 -15.72 -13.68 6.93
C ASP A 18 -14.25 -13.64 6.46
N ASN A 19 -13.37 -14.35 7.17
CA ASN A 19 -11.97 -14.44 6.81
C ASN A 19 -11.79 -15.18 5.47
N ALA A 20 -11.19 -14.50 4.49
CA ALA A 20 -10.92 -15.01 3.16
C ALA A 20 -10.12 -16.32 3.17
N THR A 21 -9.15 -16.47 4.07
CA THR A 21 -8.37 -17.72 4.17
C THR A 21 -9.21 -18.91 4.64
N SER A 22 -10.38 -18.63 5.24
CA SER A 22 -11.34 -19.61 5.74
C SER A 22 -12.62 -19.66 4.88
N GLY A 23 -12.52 -19.24 3.62
CA GLY A 23 -13.62 -19.35 2.64
C GLY A 23 -14.56 -18.15 2.59
N GLY A 24 -14.24 -17.05 3.26
CA GLY A 24 -14.92 -15.77 3.12
C GLY A 24 -14.54 -15.01 1.84
N PHE A 25 -15.25 -13.92 1.58
CA PHE A 25 -14.90 -12.94 0.57
C PHE A 25 -14.49 -11.60 1.18
N TYR A 26 -13.83 -10.79 0.37
CA TYR A 26 -13.56 -9.39 0.65
C TYR A 26 -13.91 -8.50 -0.53
N VAL A 27 -14.39 -7.28 -0.23
CA VAL A 27 -14.77 -6.27 -1.22
C VAL A 27 -14.11 -4.96 -0.87
N GLY A 28 -13.55 -4.25 -1.85
CA GLY A 28 -13.01 -2.91 -1.63
C GLY A 28 -14.11 -1.91 -1.33
N ILE A 29 -13.88 -1.03 -0.35
CA ILE A 29 -14.78 0.07 -0.03
C ILE A 29 -14.07 1.38 -0.37
N ASP A 30 -14.74 2.24 -1.12
CA ASP A 30 -14.34 3.63 -1.32
C ASP A 30 -14.41 4.36 0.03
N ILE A 31 -13.27 4.81 0.54
CA ILE A 31 -13.17 5.38 1.89
C ILE A 31 -13.89 6.72 2.06
N ASP A 32 -14.20 7.41 0.96
CA ASP A 32 -14.83 8.73 0.99
C ASP A 32 -16.37 8.62 0.91
N SER A 33 -16.88 7.63 0.18
CA SER A 33 -18.32 7.46 -0.07
C SER A 33 -18.94 6.24 0.62
N GLY A 34 -18.15 5.31 1.14
CA GLY A 34 -18.63 4.02 1.65
C GLY A 34 -19.16 3.07 0.57
N LYS A 35 -18.93 3.39 -0.71
CA LYS A 35 -19.40 2.61 -1.86
C LYS A 35 -18.47 1.43 -2.14
N LEU A 36 -19.05 0.27 -2.42
CA LEU A 36 -18.31 -0.92 -2.83
C LEU A 36 -17.73 -0.70 -4.24
N LEU A 37 -16.41 -0.85 -4.35
CA LEU A 37 -15.63 -0.54 -5.56
C LEU A 37 -15.79 -1.58 -6.68
N GLY A 38 -16.37 -2.74 -6.39
CA GLY A 38 -16.64 -3.77 -7.38
C GLY A 38 -17.10 -5.09 -6.78
N GLY A 39 -17.03 -6.16 -7.58
CA GLY A 39 -17.27 -7.53 -7.12
C GLY A 39 -16.32 -7.98 -6.01
N ALA A 40 -16.82 -8.90 -5.19
CA ALA A 40 -16.07 -9.52 -4.12
C ALA A 40 -14.96 -10.43 -4.65
N ARG A 41 -13.94 -10.68 -3.83
CA ARG A 41 -12.85 -11.60 -4.11
C ARG A 41 -12.71 -12.63 -3.01
N ASN A 42 -12.28 -13.83 -3.37
CA ASN A 42 -11.83 -14.84 -2.41
C ASN A 42 -10.30 -14.83 -2.25
N ASN A 43 -9.76 -15.73 -1.43
CA ASN A 43 -8.32 -15.85 -1.20
C ASN A 43 -7.52 -16.23 -2.47
N ARG A 44 -8.17 -16.85 -3.47
CA ARG A 44 -7.60 -17.16 -4.79
C ARG A 44 -7.68 -15.98 -5.77
N ARG A 45 -8.18 -14.83 -5.33
CA ARG A 45 -8.41 -13.60 -6.12
C ARG A 45 -9.46 -13.75 -7.23
N GLU A 46 -10.24 -14.83 -7.22
CA GLU A 46 -11.38 -15.04 -8.11
C GLU A 46 -12.44 -13.97 -7.80
N LYS A 47 -13.02 -13.36 -8.84
CA LYS A 47 -13.98 -12.25 -8.70
C LYS A 47 -15.41 -12.74 -8.79
N TYR A 48 -16.28 -12.21 -7.94
CA TYR A 48 -17.70 -12.51 -7.87
C TYR A 48 -18.52 -11.22 -7.87
N GLU A 49 -19.29 -10.96 -8.92
CA GLU A 49 -20.15 -9.76 -8.99
C GLU A 49 -21.36 -9.87 -8.04
N ARG A 50 -21.80 -11.10 -7.76
CA ARG A 50 -22.91 -11.40 -6.85
C ARG A 50 -22.50 -12.40 -5.78
N HIS A 51 -23.09 -12.27 -4.59
CA HIS A 51 -22.90 -13.23 -3.50
C HIS A 51 -23.59 -14.56 -3.85
N PRO A 52 -22.87 -15.70 -3.79
CA PRO A 52 -23.36 -16.98 -4.35
C PRO A 52 -24.57 -17.54 -3.61
N PHE A 53 -24.77 -17.18 -2.34
CA PHE A 53 -25.90 -17.69 -1.54
C PHE A 53 -27.09 -16.74 -1.51
N THR A 54 -26.87 -15.42 -1.52
CA THR A 54 -27.95 -14.42 -1.34
C THR A 54 -28.32 -13.70 -2.63
N GLY A 55 -27.52 -13.84 -3.69
CA GLY A 55 -27.69 -13.08 -4.93
C GLY A 55 -27.33 -11.59 -4.82
N PHE A 56 -26.89 -11.13 -3.64
CA PHE A 56 -26.55 -9.73 -3.38
C PHE A 56 -25.52 -9.20 -4.38
N GLU A 57 -25.82 -8.07 -5.02
CA GLU A 57 -24.94 -7.41 -5.97
C GLU A 57 -23.97 -6.47 -5.25
N PHE A 58 -22.67 -6.72 -5.37
CA PHE A 58 -21.69 -5.93 -4.64
C PHE A 58 -21.46 -4.57 -5.29
N THR A 59 -21.21 -4.56 -6.60
CA THR A 59 -20.70 -3.37 -7.30
C THR A 59 -21.64 -2.19 -7.13
N GLY A 60 -21.11 -1.11 -6.54
CA GLY A 60 -21.81 0.16 -6.41
C GLY A 60 -22.83 0.28 -5.29
N TYR A 61 -22.98 -0.75 -4.45
CA TYR A 61 -23.75 -0.64 -3.21
C TYR A 61 -23.03 0.27 -2.20
N THR A 62 -23.76 1.14 -1.50
CA THR A 62 -23.20 1.99 -0.44
C THR A 62 -23.50 1.36 0.92
N LEU A 63 -22.46 1.08 1.70
CA LEU A 63 -22.61 0.49 3.03
C LEU A 63 -23.24 1.50 4.00
N PRO A 64 -24.42 1.21 4.59
CA PRO A 64 -25.03 2.10 5.56
C PRO A 64 -24.17 2.19 6.83
N GLY A 65 -24.05 3.40 7.37
CA GLY A 65 -23.31 3.64 8.62
C GLY A 65 -21.79 3.62 8.49
N PHE A 66 -21.21 3.56 7.29
CA PHE A 66 -19.76 3.49 7.10
C PHE A 66 -18.99 4.68 7.72
N ASP A 67 -19.57 5.87 7.74
CA ASP A 67 -18.97 7.03 8.41
C ASP A 67 -18.75 6.80 9.91
N SER A 68 -19.66 6.09 10.57
CA SER A 68 -19.53 5.73 11.98
C SER A 68 -18.40 4.72 12.20
N VAL A 69 -18.22 3.77 11.28
CA VAL A 69 -17.08 2.83 11.27
C VAL A 69 -15.75 3.59 11.13
N LEU A 70 -15.69 4.58 10.24
CA LEU A 70 -14.51 5.44 10.09
C LEU A 70 -14.25 6.29 11.34
N ALA A 71 -15.30 6.79 12.00
CA ALA A 71 -15.15 7.56 13.23
C ALA A 71 -14.55 6.70 14.36
N VAL A 72 -15.09 5.49 14.56
CA VAL A 72 -14.61 4.54 15.57
C VAL A 72 -13.18 4.07 15.28
N SER A 73 -12.84 3.76 14.02
CA SER A 73 -11.45 3.35 13.69
C SER A 73 -10.43 4.45 13.97
N LYS A 74 -10.77 5.71 13.66
CA LYS A 74 -9.91 6.87 13.97
C LYS A 74 -9.75 7.05 15.48
N GLU A 75 -10.82 6.86 16.24
CA GLU A 75 -10.76 6.99 17.69
C GLU A 75 -9.95 5.87 18.35
N ALA A 76 -10.18 4.61 17.96
CA ALA A 76 -9.41 3.46 18.42
C ALA A 76 -7.90 3.66 18.17
N HIS A 77 -7.53 4.15 16.98
CA HIS A 77 -6.14 4.42 16.66
C HIS A 77 -5.54 5.56 17.50
N ARG A 78 -6.30 6.59 17.90
CA ARG A 78 -5.80 7.65 18.81
C ARG A 78 -5.51 7.11 20.20
N MET A 79 -6.26 6.10 20.65
CA MET A 79 -6.13 5.54 22.00
C MET A 79 -4.90 4.63 22.16
N VAL A 80 -4.45 3.97 21.10
CA VAL A 80 -3.33 2.99 21.16
C VAL A 80 -1.94 3.61 21.03
N GLY A 81 -1.82 4.93 21.25
CA GLY A 81 -0.56 5.66 21.15
C GLY A 81 -0.31 6.20 19.74
N ASN A 82 0.88 5.89 19.17
CA ASN A 82 1.28 6.41 17.86
C ASN A 82 1.94 5.37 16.93
N PRO A 83 1.35 4.17 16.74
CA PRO A 83 1.82 3.27 15.68
C PRO A 83 1.64 3.93 14.30
N PRO A 84 2.57 3.74 13.34
CA PRO A 84 2.46 4.35 12.01
C PRO A 84 1.19 3.95 11.24
N SER A 85 0.72 2.72 11.46
CA SER A 85 -0.55 2.21 10.91
C SER A 85 -1.07 1.05 11.74
N VAL A 86 -2.39 0.84 11.71
CA VAL A 86 -3.10 -0.30 12.29
C VAL A 86 -4.28 -0.60 11.36
N ALA A 87 -4.53 -1.87 11.03
CA ALA A 87 -5.79 -2.25 10.41
C ALA A 87 -6.78 -2.67 11.50
N TRP A 88 -7.93 -2.01 11.53
CA TRP A 88 -8.97 -2.25 12.51
C TRP A 88 -10.06 -3.12 11.92
N ASP A 89 -10.31 -4.25 12.58
CA ASP A 89 -11.45 -5.10 12.28
C ASP A 89 -12.63 -4.59 13.10
N ILE A 90 -13.67 -4.16 12.40
CA ILE A 90 -14.84 -3.51 13.01
C ILE A 90 -16.10 -4.22 12.51
N ALA A 91 -16.90 -4.72 13.43
CA ALA A 91 -18.20 -5.29 13.15
C ALA A 91 -19.27 -4.20 13.24
N MET A 92 -20.15 -4.12 12.23
CA MET A 92 -21.35 -3.29 12.33
C MET A 92 -22.46 -4.08 13.03
N THR A 93 -22.98 -3.55 14.13
CA THR A 93 -24.08 -4.15 14.93
C THR A 93 -25.32 -3.27 14.87
N PRO A 94 -26.51 -3.74 15.32
CA PRO A 94 -27.70 -2.90 15.43
C PRO A 94 -27.51 -1.66 16.32
N GLU A 95 -26.65 -1.76 17.34
CA GLU A 95 -26.33 -0.67 18.27
C GLU A 95 -25.22 0.26 17.73
N GLY A 96 -24.52 -0.16 16.68
CA GLY A 96 -23.45 0.61 16.04
C GLY A 96 -22.16 -0.20 15.81
N PRO A 97 -21.08 0.47 15.35
CA PRO A 97 -19.80 -0.16 15.10
C PRO A 97 -19.09 -0.60 16.40
N LEU A 98 -18.60 -1.85 16.42
CA LEU A 98 -17.84 -2.44 17.51
C LEU A 98 -16.45 -2.85 17.01
N VAL A 99 -15.39 -2.39 17.70
CA VAL A 99 -14.02 -2.82 17.42
C VAL A 99 -13.83 -4.25 17.89
N VAL A 100 -13.36 -5.12 17.00
CA VAL A 100 -13.08 -6.53 17.29
C VAL A 100 -11.59 -6.71 17.61
N GLU A 101 -10.72 -6.29 16.70
CA GLU A 101 -9.27 -6.39 16.86
C GLU A 101 -8.50 -5.32 16.07
N GLY A 102 -7.25 -5.11 16.46
CA GLY A 102 -6.30 -4.23 15.76
C GLY A 102 -5.07 -5.03 15.31
N ASN A 103 -4.80 -4.99 14.01
CA ASN A 103 -3.78 -5.79 13.35
C ASN A 103 -2.56 -4.93 12.96
N THR A 104 -1.36 -5.35 13.36
CA THR A 104 -0.08 -4.71 12.97
C THR A 104 0.49 -5.27 11.67
N ASN A 105 0.15 -6.51 11.31
CA ASN A 105 0.41 -7.11 10.01
C ASN A 105 -0.94 -7.41 9.34
N TRP A 106 -1.25 -6.64 8.30
CA TRP A 106 -2.61 -6.57 7.77
C TRP A 106 -2.70 -6.79 6.25
N LEU A 107 -1.70 -7.49 5.68
CA LEU A 107 -1.70 -7.91 4.27
C LEU A 107 -1.97 -6.74 3.31
N VAL A 108 -1.11 -5.72 3.36
CA VAL A 108 -1.21 -4.46 2.61
C VAL A 108 -1.59 -4.66 1.14
N SER A 109 -0.95 -5.64 0.49
CA SER A 109 -1.20 -5.96 -0.91
C SER A 109 -2.62 -6.45 -1.23
N LEU A 110 -3.39 -6.94 -0.26
CA LEU A 110 -4.79 -7.33 -0.48
C LEU A 110 -5.63 -6.12 -0.90
N HIS A 111 -5.40 -4.96 -0.29
CA HIS A 111 -6.14 -3.73 -0.59
C HIS A 111 -5.94 -3.29 -2.05
N THR A 112 -4.72 -3.40 -2.60
CA THR A 112 -4.44 -3.08 -4.02
C THR A 112 -5.21 -3.97 -5.02
N THR A 113 -5.67 -5.15 -4.61
CA THR A 113 -6.43 -6.05 -5.49
C THR A 113 -7.88 -5.60 -5.70
N VAL A 114 -8.42 -4.80 -4.76
CA VAL A 114 -9.82 -4.34 -4.75
C VAL A 114 -9.96 -2.82 -4.79
N ASP A 115 -8.87 -2.11 -4.54
CA ASP A 115 -8.77 -0.66 -4.66
C ASP A 115 -7.44 -0.25 -5.29
N LYS A 116 -7.49 0.25 -6.52
CA LYS A 116 -6.30 0.67 -7.28
C LYS A 116 -5.65 1.94 -6.76
N SER A 117 -6.40 2.77 -6.03
CA SER A 117 -5.90 4.01 -5.44
C SER A 117 -5.21 3.80 -4.08
N PHE A 118 -5.36 2.61 -3.49
CA PHE A 118 -4.80 2.26 -2.19
C PHE A 118 -3.28 2.46 -2.12
N GLY A 119 -2.52 1.92 -3.10
CA GLY A 119 -1.05 1.98 -3.06
C GLY A 119 -0.52 3.42 -3.04
N LYS A 120 -1.14 4.29 -3.86
CA LYS A 120 -0.86 5.73 -3.86
C LYS A 120 -1.16 6.37 -2.50
N ARG A 121 -2.32 6.08 -1.89
CA ARG A 121 -2.66 6.61 -0.56
C ARG A 121 -1.70 6.12 0.52
N ALA A 122 -1.35 4.84 0.52
CA ALA A 122 -0.43 4.24 1.49
C ALA A 122 0.95 4.90 1.44
N LEU A 123 1.55 5.02 0.25
CA LEU A 123 2.83 5.70 0.10
C LEU A 123 2.75 7.19 0.47
N ASN A 124 1.72 7.91 0.04
CA ASN A 124 1.53 9.32 0.43
C ASN A 124 1.44 9.46 1.95
N ALA A 125 0.67 8.62 2.64
CA ALA A 125 0.54 8.66 4.08
C ALA A 125 1.87 8.35 4.78
N PHE A 126 2.66 7.40 4.27
CA PHE A 126 4.00 7.12 4.79
C PHE A 126 4.89 8.37 4.76
N TYR A 127 4.91 9.11 3.65
CA TYR A 127 5.69 10.35 3.52
C TYR A 127 5.13 11.53 4.33
N LEU A 128 3.80 11.58 4.54
CA LEU A 128 3.15 12.66 5.29
C LEU A 128 3.17 12.45 6.81
N SER A 129 3.21 11.21 7.29
CA SER A 129 3.07 10.88 8.73
C SER A 129 4.40 10.68 9.46
N SER A 130 5.47 10.32 8.75
CA SER A 130 6.73 9.98 9.40
C SER A 130 7.57 11.23 9.64
N GLY A 131 7.93 11.49 10.91
CA GLY A 131 9.21 12.11 11.22
C GLY A 131 10.30 11.16 10.72
N LEU A 132 10.74 11.37 9.49
CA LEU A 132 11.52 10.39 8.73
C LEU A 132 12.85 10.03 9.43
N PRO A 133 13.35 8.79 9.33
CA PRO A 133 14.61 8.40 9.95
C PRO A 133 15.77 9.22 9.37
N LYS A 134 16.47 10.01 10.19
CA LYS A 134 17.71 10.70 9.77
C LYS A 134 18.84 9.66 9.63
N GLY A 135 19.52 9.62 8.47
CA GLY A 135 20.70 8.76 8.25
C GLY A 135 20.55 7.77 7.08
N ASN A 136 21.37 6.71 7.06
CA ASN A 136 21.47 5.71 5.98
C ASN A 136 20.23 4.78 5.83
N GLY A 137 19.08 5.18 6.39
CA GLY A 137 17.87 4.36 6.49
C GLY A 137 17.89 3.42 7.69
N TRP A 138 16.93 2.50 7.72
CA TRP A 138 16.95 1.36 8.62
C TRP A 138 18.15 0.47 8.22
N GLU A 139 19.09 0.21 9.14
CA GLU A 139 20.01 -0.92 8.96
C GLU A 139 19.15 -2.12 8.65
N ALA A 140 19.43 -2.82 7.54
CA ALA A 140 18.67 -3.94 7.02
C ALA A 140 18.26 -4.83 8.18
N MET A 141 17.06 -4.54 8.70
CA MET A 141 16.58 -5.15 9.91
C MET A 141 16.45 -6.61 9.53
N LYS A 142 17.02 -7.51 10.34
CA LYS A 142 16.98 -8.96 10.17
C LYS A 142 15.52 -9.44 10.26
N LEU A 143 14.70 -9.00 9.31
CA LEU A 143 13.28 -9.28 9.17
C LEU A 143 13.16 -10.62 8.49
N ARG A 144 12.17 -11.39 8.97
CA ARG A 144 11.97 -12.76 8.53
C ARG A 144 11.72 -12.79 7.02
N PRO A 145 12.51 -13.55 6.24
CA PRO A 145 12.52 -13.47 4.79
C PRO A 145 11.30 -14.07 4.09
N ASP A 146 10.29 -14.53 4.83
CA ASP A 146 9.23 -15.39 4.30
C ASP A 146 8.05 -14.62 3.67
N ARG A 147 7.90 -13.30 3.90
CA ARG A 147 6.83 -12.48 3.28
C ARG A 147 7.24 -11.01 3.13
N PHE A 148 7.61 -10.60 1.93
CA PHE A 148 7.75 -9.18 1.58
C PHE A 148 6.65 -8.75 0.61
N ASP A 149 6.32 -7.47 0.52
CA ASP A 149 5.51 -6.95 -0.58
C ASP A 149 6.46 -6.38 -1.66
N LEU A 150 6.13 -6.58 -2.93
CA LEU A 150 6.75 -5.90 -4.07
C LEU A 150 5.92 -4.67 -4.41
N THR A 151 6.57 -3.55 -4.66
CA THR A 151 5.91 -2.31 -5.04
C THR A 151 6.46 -1.83 -6.38
N ASP A 152 5.56 -1.45 -7.27
CA ASP A 152 5.83 -0.68 -8.47
C ASP A 152 5.23 0.72 -8.28
N ALA A 153 6.06 1.76 -8.33
CA ALA A 153 5.67 3.14 -8.05
C ALA A 153 6.14 4.08 -9.16
N THR A 154 5.25 5.00 -9.56
CA THR A 154 5.57 6.13 -10.42
C THR A 154 5.52 7.42 -9.61
N LEU A 155 6.59 8.19 -9.66
CA LEU A 155 6.77 9.42 -8.90
C LEU A 155 7.12 10.58 -9.82
N GLU A 156 6.72 11.78 -9.43
CA GLU A 156 7.18 13.02 -10.05
C GLU A 156 7.85 13.91 -9.01
N LEU A 157 8.99 14.48 -9.40
CA LEU A 157 9.85 15.28 -8.54
C LEU A 157 10.08 16.63 -9.18
N GLN A 158 9.93 17.70 -8.41
CA GLN A 158 10.35 19.03 -8.83
C GLN A 158 11.85 19.20 -8.54
N ALA A 159 12.70 18.92 -9.53
CA ALA A 159 14.15 18.77 -9.39
C ALA A 159 14.93 19.94 -10.00
N ARG A 160 14.51 21.18 -9.68
CA ARG A 160 15.08 22.41 -10.23
C ARG A 160 16.59 22.50 -10.02
N GLY A 161 17.34 22.71 -11.11
CA GLY A 161 18.79 22.89 -11.07
C GLY A 161 19.61 21.67 -10.60
N LEU A 162 19.02 20.47 -10.59
CA LEU A 162 19.70 19.23 -10.20
C LEU A 162 20.31 18.49 -11.42
N GLY A 163 19.60 18.42 -12.54
CA GLY A 163 20.12 17.94 -13.83
C GLY A 163 20.74 16.53 -13.82
N ALA A 164 21.67 16.29 -14.76
CA ALA A 164 22.25 14.96 -15.04
C ALA A 164 23.06 14.35 -13.88
N GLU A 165 23.64 15.16 -12.99
CA GLU A 165 24.39 14.63 -11.85
C GLU A 165 23.47 14.02 -10.79
N PHE A 166 22.27 14.60 -10.63
CA PHE A 166 21.25 14.02 -9.77
C PHE A 166 20.69 12.73 -10.34
N GLU A 167 20.48 12.68 -11.66
CA GLU A 167 20.10 11.47 -12.37
C GLU A 167 21.08 10.32 -12.10
N LYS A 168 22.38 10.54 -12.32
CA LYS A 168 23.44 9.54 -12.03
C LYS A 168 23.40 9.08 -10.58
N TRP A 169 23.16 10.00 -9.65
CA TRP A 169 23.06 9.67 -8.23
C TRP A 169 21.83 8.80 -7.92
N VAL A 170 20.65 9.12 -8.46
CA VAL A 170 19.42 8.32 -8.31
C VAL A 170 19.62 6.92 -8.90
N THR A 171 20.15 6.82 -10.12
CA THR A 171 20.41 5.53 -10.78
C THR A 171 21.38 4.68 -9.98
N ARG A 172 22.44 5.28 -9.44
CA ARG A 172 23.40 4.59 -8.57
C ARG A 172 22.73 4.10 -7.30
N LEU A 173 21.98 4.96 -6.60
CA LEU A 173 21.28 4.60 -5.37
C LEU A 173 20.34 3.40 -5.59
N ALA A 174 19.53 3.45 -6.66
CA ALA A 174 18.60 2.37 -6.97
C ALA A 174 19.32 1.05 -7.26
N ARG A 175 20.39 1.08 -8.07
CA ARG A 175 21.24 -0.08 -8.35
C ARG A 175 21.87 -0.66 -7.07
N ASP A 176 22.48 0.20 -6.25
CA ASP A 176 23.17 -0.20 -5.03
C ASP A 176 22.19 -0.81 -3.99
N LYS A 177 20.89 -0.48 -4.09
CA LYS A 177 19.80 -1.03 -3.26
C LYS A 177 19.03 -2.18 -3.91
N GLY A 178 19.36 -2.57 -5.15
CA GLY A 178 18.65 -3.63 -5.87
C GLY A 178 17.21 -3.29 -6.28
N ILE A 179 16.93 -2.01 -6.51
CA ILE A 179 15.62 -1.51 -6.98
C ILE A 179 15.69 -1.24 -8.48
N ALA A 180 14.70 -1.74 -9.23
CA ALA A 180 14.52 -1.36 -10.62
C ALA A 180 14.18 0.12 -10.73
N CYS A 181 14.84 0.84 -11.63
CA CYS A 181 14.65 2.28 -11.78
C CYS A 181 14.66 2.66 -13.27
N LYS A 182 13.62 3.38 -13.71
CA LYS A 182 13.59 4.11 -14.97
C LYS A 182 13.27 5.56 -14.68
N LEU A 183 13.82 6.48 -15.45
CA LEU A 183 13.65 7.91 -15.24
C LEU A 183 13.49 8.64 -16.57
N VAL A 184 12.74 9.73 -16.54
CA VAL A 184 12.49 10.60 -17.70
C VAL A 184 12.34 12.04 -17.21
N TRP A 185 13.11 12.96 -17.81
CA TRP A 185 12.90 14.40 -17.62
C TRP A 185 11.69 14.87 -18.43
N LEU A 186 10.79 15.56 -17.75
CA LEU A 186 9.65 16.25 -18.31
C LEU A 186 9.92 17.77 -18.33
N PRO A 187 9.13 18.57 -19.04
CA PRO A 187 9.23 20.03 -19.00
C PRO A 187 9.16 20.59 -17.56
N ASN A 188 9.65 21.83 -17.38
CA ASN A 188 9.66 22.56 -16.10
C ASN A 188 10.46 21.89 -14.98
N ASP A 189 11.60 21.26 -15.30
CA ASP A 189 12.48 20.59 -14.33
C ASP A 189 11.78 19.50 -13.51
N THR A 190 10.79 18.83 -14.10
CA THR A 190 10.09 17.71 -13.47
C THR A 190 10.77 16.40 -13.87
N LEU A 191 11.24 15.64 -12.88
CA LEU A 191 11.79 14.30 -13.10
C LEU A 191 10.72 13.26 -12.76
N ARG A 192 10.32 12.45 -13.74
CA ARG A 192 9.47 11.29 -13.51
C ARG A 192 10.32 10.04 -13.27
N LEU A 193 10.05 9.33 -12.18
CA LEU A 193 10.70 8.07 -11.82
C LEU A 193 9.69 6.93 -11.84
N HIS A 194 10.11 5.79 -12.36
CA HIS A 194 9.44 4.51 -12.18
C HIS A 194 10.37 3.60 -11.37
N LEU A 195 9.93 3.22 -10.17
CA LEU A 195 10.69 2.40 -9.24
C LEU A 195 9.97 1.08 -9.00
N GLY A 196 10.70 -0.03 -8.94
CA GLY A 196 10.14 -1.36 -8.71
C GLY A 196 11.02 -2.23 -7.82
N GLY A 197 10.46 -2.86 -6.79
CA GLY A 197 11.18 -3.81 -5.94
C GLY A 197 10.54 -4.03 -4.57
N MET A 198 11.31 -4.56 -3.62
CA MET A 198 10.80 -4.80 -2.26
C MET A 198 10.35 -3.49 -1.62
N GLN A 199 9.12 -3.46 -1.09
CA GLN A 199 8.45 -2.25 -0.63
C GLN A 199 9.31 -1.42 0.34
N TRP A 200 9.85 -2.04 1.39
CA TRP A 200 10.63 -1.34 2.41
C TRP A 200 11.95 -0.76 1.87
N ILE A 201 12.58 -1.42 0.90
CA ILE A 201 13.78 -0.91 0.22
C ILE A 201 13.39 0.27 -0.69
N LEU A 202 12.28 0.13 -1.42
CA LEU A 202 11.75 1.17 -2.29
C LEU A 202 11.37 2.43 -1.50
N GLU A 203 10.68 2.29 -0.36
CA GLU A 203 10.39 3.39 0.58
C GLU A 203 11.67 4.10 1.03
N HIS A 204 12.74 3.35 1.34
CA HIS A 204 14.04 3.91 1.69
C HIS A 204 14.70 4.66 0.52
N VAL A 205 14.63 4.11 -0.70
CA VAL A 205 15.16 4.77 -1.91
C VAL A 205 14.42 6.08 -2.16
N ILE A 206 13.09 6.07 -2.14
CA ILE A 206 12.28 7.27 -2.35
C ILE A 206 12.56 8.31 -1.28
N TYR A 207 12.66 7.89 -0.01
CA TYR A 207 13.04 8.78 1.08
C TYR A 207 14.40 9.45 0.81
N SER A 208 15.40 8.66 0.44
CA SER A 208 16.74 9.18 0.15
C SER A 208 16.70 10.17 -1.01
N ILE A 209 15.95 9.85 -2.07
CA ILE A 209 15.73 10.72 -3.23
C ILE A 209 15.15 12.06 -2.81
N PHE A 210 14.08 12.06 -2.00
CA PHE A 210 13.42 13.28 -1.54
C PHE A 210 14.36 14.21 -0.74
N ASN A 211 15.28 13.64 0.05
CA ASN A 211 16.25 14.43 0.81
C ASN A 211 17.47 14.85 -0.01
N GLY A 212 17.67 14.20 -1.16
CA GLY A 212 18.72 14.48 -2.14
C GLY A 212 20.14 14.22 -1.63
N PRO A 213 21.14 14.25 -2.53
CA PRO A 213 22.53 14.20 -2.15
C PRO A 213 22.94 15.50 -1.42
N LYS A 214 23.76 15.38 -0.36
CA LYS A 214 24.36 16.52 0.36
C LYS A 214 23.33 17.56 0.86
N ALA A 215 22.15 17.11 1.31
CA ALA A 215 21.07 17.95 1.85
C ALA A 215 20.46 18.98 0.87
N ARG A 216 20.67 18.82 -0.45
CA ARG A 216 19.87 19.53 -1.47
C ARG A 216 18.50 18.85 -1.56
N ARG A 217 17.57 19.29 -0.71
CA ARG A 217 16.20 18.76 -0.65
C ARG A 217 15.46 19.04 -1.96
N ILE A 218 14.69 18.07 -2.43
CA ILE A 218 13.77 18.25 -3.56
C ILE A 218 12.59 19.11 -3.11
N ASP A 219 12.19 20.07 -3.93
CA ASP A 219 11.12 21.02 -3.61
C ASP A 219 9.77 20.33 -3.39
N ARG A 220 9.48 19.32 -4.22
CA ARG A 220 8.20 18.59 -4.22
C ARG A 220 8.38 17.16 -4.74
N LEU A 221 7.64 16.24 -4.14
CA LEU A 221 7.49 14.86 -4.58
C LEU A 221 6.01 14.51 -4.60
N ASP A 222 5.53 13.99 -5.73
CA ASP A 222 4.18 13.48 -5.90
C ASP A 222 4.23 12.00 -6.27
N VAL A 223 3.48 11.16 -5.54
CA VAL A 223 3.21 9.78 -5.97
C VAL A 223 2.14 9.82 -7.04
N VAL A 224 2.51 9.55 -8.29
CA VAL A 224 1.59 9.55 -9.43
C VAL A 224 0.71 8.31 -9.36
N ASP A 225 1.33 7.14 -9.23
CA ASP A 225 0.71 5.82 -9.13
C ASP A 225 1.57 4.88 -8.27
N ALA A 226 0.95 3.91 -7.63
CA ALA A 226 1.65 2.82 -6.97
C ALA A 226 0.79 1.57 -6.83
N GLN A 227 1.37 0.41 -7.13
CA GLN A 227 0.76 -0.90 -6.95
C GLN A 227 1.62 -1.74 -6.01
N ILE A 228 0.99 -2.32 -4.99
CA ILE A 228 1.62 -3.18 -3.99
C ILE A 228 1.14 -4.61 -4.21
N HIS A 229 2.07 -5.55 -4.31
CA HIS A 229 1.86 -6.94 -4.66
C HIS A 229 2.43 -7.84 -3.58
N ALA A 230 1.67 -8.83 -3.13
CA ALA A 230 2.20 -9.88 -2.26
C ALA A 230 3.36 -10.58 -2.98
N TYR A 231 4.51 -10.72 -2.33
CA TYR A 231 5.56 -11.61 -2.82
C TYR A 231 5.07 -13.05 -2.69
N SER A 232 4.68 -13.65 -3.81
CA SER A 232 4.45 -15.08 -3.87
C SER A 232 5.73 -15.74 -4.39
N THR A 233 6.23 -16.74 -3.68
CA THR A 233 7.30 -17.64 -4.14
C THR A 233 6.93 -18.39 -5.44
N GLN A 234 5.70 -18.24 -5.95
CA GLN A 234 5.22 -18.88 -7.17
C GLN A 234 5.35 -18.04 -8.45
N HIS A 235 5.72 -16.76 -8.36
CA HIS A 235 5.92 -15.93 -9.56
C HIS A 235 7.05 -14.92 -9.37
N THR A 236 8.29 -15.32 -9.66
CA THR A 236 9.32 -14.38 -10.12
C THR A 236 10.37 -15.13 -10.96
N VAL A 237 10.22 -15.08 -12.29
CA VAL A 237 11.40 -15.02 -13.18
C VAL A 237 11.36 -13.63 -13.78
N PHE A 238 11.84 -12.64 -13.03
CA PHE A 238 12.47 -11.49 -13.67
C PHE A 238 13.86 -11.97 -14.06
N SER A 239 14.01 -12.32 -15.33
CA SER A 239 15.31 -12.61 -15.93
C SER A 239 16.18 -11.36 -15.82
N GLY A 240 17.22 -11.41 -14.98
CA GLY A 240 18.20 -10.34 -14.96
C GLY A 240 19.05 -10.17 -13.71
N ALA A 241 19.55 -11.26 -13.11
CA ALA A 241 20.88 -11.34 -12.49
C ALA A 241 21.01 -12.67 -11.74
N PRO A 242 22.14 -13.40 -11.87
CA PRO A 242 22.39 -14.57 -11.04
C PRO A 242 22.73 -14.12 -9.62
N LEU A 243 21.99 -14.61 -8.64
CA LEU A 243 22.44 -14.64 -7.26
C LEU A 243 23.64 -15.59 -7.19
N THR A 244 24.85 -15.03 -7.18
CA THR A 244 26.05 -15.80 -6.91
C THR A 244 26.01 -16.23 -5.45
N SER A 245 25.90 -17.54 -5.25
CA SER A 245 26.21 -18.21 -3.99
C SER A 245 27.73 -18.19 -3.77
N THR A 246 28.20 -17.53 -2.72
CA THR A 246 29.22 -18.00 -1.77
C THR A 246 29.37 -16.99 -0.65
#